data_AF-A0A3D4MFZ8-F1
#
_entry.id   AF-A0A3D4MFZ8-F1
#
_cell.length_a   1.000
_cell.length_b   1.000
_cell.length_c   1.000
_cell.angle_alpha   90.00
_cell.angle_beta   90.00
_cell.angle_gamma   90.00
#
_symmetry.space_group_name_H-M   'P 1'
#
loop_
_entity.id
_entity.type
_entity.pdbx_description
1 polymer ?
#
loop_
_entity_poly.entity_id
_entity_poly.type
_entity_poly.pdbx_seq_one_letter_code
_entity_poly.pdbx_strand_id
1 'polypeptide(L)'
;MSRLPARLTPFFFDSSQPPVPPDTPPTNNRGDWTESHPEGWARKTVAVNFIGTVVHERPDPFATEEQKQKRKAKLDKMAARNERVLNEALFILSQSPTGRDVLEQMTKEGYRIVFDDKRTGDRGAGGLCDPSDKTIVLRGHDNAAYLALLIGHEAVHAVQNTRHDLFPSTRHKPEVGIRLSFAIEADAYAQQAQIALELAYGDPDGPADQIKFEEPVEQMRQRFPDIMRAAERVMTHADNMKNGASVAAAFEAFYGNFHLRTFYEDAHTEW
;
A
#
# COMPACT_ATOMS: atom_id res chain seq x y z
N MET A 1 -38.05 4.77 -31.98
CA MET A 1 -36.92 3.90 -32.35
C MET A 1 -35.78 4.18 -31.38
N SER A 2 -35.65 3.36 -30.34
CA SER A 2 -34.64 3.51 -29.28
C SER A 2 -33.34 2.87 -29.74
N ARG A 3 -32.24 3.64 -29.78
CA ARG A 3 -30.90 3.11 -30.06
C ARG A 3 -30.36 2.46 -28.79
N LEU A 4 -30.21 1.14 -28.80
CA LEU A 4 -29.45 0.41 -27.79
C LEU A 4 -27.99 0.90 -27.78
N PRO A 5 -27.35 1.09 -26.61
CA PRO A 5 -25.93 1.40 -26.54
C PRO A 5 -25.10 0.19 -27.00
N ALA A 6 -23.99 0.47 -27.69
CA ALA A 6 -23.06 -0.52 -28.18
C ALA A 6 -22.56 -1.41 -27.03
N ARG A 7 -22.63 -2.73 -27.22
CA ARG A 7 -22.00 -3.70 -26.32
C ARG A 7 -20.50 -3.44 -26.31
N LEU A 8 -19.96 -3.07 -25.14
CA LEU A 8 -18.53 -3.13 -24.86
C LEU A 8 -18.08 -4.58 -25.11
N THR A 9 -17.23 -4.77 -26.11
CA THR A 9 -16.52 -6.04 -26.30
C THR A 9 -15.60 -6.27 -25.10
N PRO A 10 -15.63 -7.45 -24.47
CA PRO A 10 -14.66 -7.76 -23.42
C PRO A 10 -13.26 -7.68 -24.02
N PHE A 11 -12.34 -6.98 -23.35
CA PHE A 11 -10.91 -7.02 -23.68
C PHE A 11 -10.41 -8.44 -23.38
N PHE A 12 -10.39 -9.30 -24.41
CA PHE A 12 -9.75 -10.62 -24.33
C PHE A 12 -8.24 -10.43 -24.47
N PHE A 13 -7.54 -10.42 -23.33
CA PHE A 13 -6.07 -10.53 -23.32
C PHE A 13 -5.68 -12.00 -23.58
N ASP A 14 -4.74 -12.20 -24.50
CA ASP A 14 -4.13 -13.50 -24.79
C ASP A 14 -3.28 -13.95 -23.58
N SER A 15 -3.74 -14.98 -22.88
CA SER A 15 -3.08 -15.51 -21.66
C SER A 15 -1.91 -16.46 -21.95
N SER A 16 -1.52 -16.64 -23.22
CA SER A 16 -0.46 -17.59 -23.60
C SER A 16 0.95 -17.00 -23.54
N GLN A 17 1.09 -15.69 -23.42
CA GLN A 17 2.40 -15.04 -23.28
C GLN A 17 2.73 -14.78 -21.80
N PRO A 18 3.93 -15.18 -21.33
CA PRO A 18 4.40 -14.79 -20.01
C PRO A 18 4.53 -13.26 -19.93
N PRO A 19 4.36 -12.65 -18.74
CA PRO A 19 4.60 -11.22 -18.56
C PRO A 19 5.99 -10.87 -19.08
N VAL A 20 6.07 -9.87 -19.95
CA VAL A 20 7.32 -9.37 -20.50
C VAL A 20 7.73 -8.20 -19.61
N PRO A 21 8.83 -8.30 -18.84
CA PRO A 21 9.36 -7.17 -18.11
C PRO A 21 9.59 -6.00 -19.09
N PRO A 22 9.35 -4.75 -18.70
CA PRO A 22 9.61 -3.60 -19.56
C PRO A 22 11.05 -3.66 -20.11
N ASP A 23 11.19 -3.54 -21.44
CA ASP A 23 12.51 -3.39 -22.08
C ASP A 23 13.17 -2.11 -21.53
N THR A 24 14.42 -2.28 -21.11
CA THR A 24 15.30 -1.34 -20.40
C THR A 24 15.05 0.16 -20.64
N PRO A 25 15.03 0.99 -19.58
CA PRO A 25 14.96 2.44 -19.74
C PRO A 25 16.30 3.03 -20.22
N PRO A 26 16.34 3.83 -21.31
CA PRO A 26 17.54 4.55 -21.68
C PRO A 26 17.30 6.06 -21.49
N THR A 27 17.65 6.58 -20.31
CA THR A 27 18.23 7.92 -20.27
C THR A 27 19.44 7.91 -19.33
N ASN A 28 20.58 8.45 -19.77
CA ASN A 28 21.74 8.70 -18.92
C ASN A 28 21.47 9.81 -17.88
N ASN A 29 20.21 10.22 -17.71
CA ASN A 29 19.79 11.24 -16.77
C ASN A 29 19.34 10.54 -15.49
N ARG A 30 20.17 10.60 -14.45
CA ARG A 30 19.89 9.94 -13.17
C ARG A 30 18.68 10.54 -12.43
N GLY A 31 18.14 11.68 -12.86
CA GLY A 31 16.91 12.26 -12.28
C GLY A 31 16.96 12.30 -10.75
N ASP A 32 15.95 11.70 -10.13
CA ASP A 32 15.81 11.62 -8.67
C ASP A 32 16.63 10.48 -8.01
N TRP A 33 17.32 9.65 -8.79
CA TRP A 33 18.17 8.55 -8.30
C TRP A 33 19.57 9.07 -7.96
N THR A 34 19.65 9.80 -6.86
CA THR A 34 20.85 10.52 -6.42
C THR A 34 21.70 9.77 -5.40
N GLU A 35 21.20 8.67 -4.83
CA GLU A 35 21.87 7.94 -3.74
C GLU A 35 22.49 6.64 -4.24
N SER A 36 23.75 6.39 -3.88
CA SER A 36 24.42 5.13 -4.18
C SER A 36 24.05 4.08 -3.13
N HIS A 37 23.57 2.93 -3.58
CA HIS A 37 23.33 1.73 -2.78
C HIS A 37 24.23 0.58 -3.28
N PRO A 38 24.60 -0.40 -2.45
CA PRO A 38 25.41 -1.55 -2.90
C PRO A 38 24.85 -2.30 -4.12
N GLU A 39 23.53 -2.24 -4.32
CA GLU A 39 22.80 -2.98 -5.36
C GLU A 39 22.41 -2.10 -6.56
N GLY A 40 22.71 -0.80 -6.54
CA GLY A 40 22.33 0.12 -7.60
C GLY A 40 22.11 1.54 -7.10
N TRP A 41 21.42 2.34 -7.90
CA TRP A 41 21.06 3.70 -7.53
C TRP A 41 19.66 3.75 -6.95
N ALA A 42 19.52 4.53 -5.89
CA ALA A 42 18.28 4.72 -5.17
C ALA A 42 17.87 6.19 -5.21
N ARG A 43 16.55 6.40 -5.10
CA ARG A 43 15.95 7.68 -4.77
C ARG A 43 16.09 7.93 -3.28
N LYS A 44 16.18 9.22 -2.92
CA LYS A 44 16.10 9.65 -1.53
C LYS A 44 14.76 9.25 -0.92
N THR A 45 14.80 8.67 0.28
CA THR A 45 13.61 8.33 1.07
C THR A 45 12.71 9.54 1.28
N VAL A 46 11.40 9.37 1.05
CA VAL A 46 10.40 10.39 1.38
C VAL A 46 10.34 10.56 2.90
N ALA A 47 10.53 11.79 3.36
CA ALA A 47 10.43 12.10 4.78
C ALA A 47 8.96 12.11 5.20
N VAL A 48 8.62 11.31 6.22
CA VAL A 48 7.27 11.25 6.80
C VAL A 48 7.30 11.67 8.27
N ASN A 49 6.14 12.09 8.80
CA ASN A 49 6.02 12.45 10.21
C ASN A 49 5.70 11.21 11.05
N PHE A 50 6.73 10.56 11.61
CA PHE A 50 6.57 9.45 12.55
C PHE A 50 6.46 9.95 13.99
N ILE A 51 5.38 9.59 14.68
CA ILE A 51 5.11 10.05 16.06
C ILE A 51 5.40 9.00 17.14
N GLY A 52 5.96 7.84 16.76
CA GLY A 52 6.43 6.82 17.70
C GLY A 52 5.56 5.57 17.80
N THR A 53 5.78 4.81 18.88
CA THR A 53 5.02 3.59 19.20
C THR A 53 4.19 3.81 20.44
N VAL A 54 2.87 3.60 20.33
CA VAL A 54 1.91 3.68 21.43
C VAL A 54 1.85 2.34 22.14
N VAL A 55 1.89 2.38 23.47
CA VAL A 55 1.81 1.20 24.33
C VAL A 55 0.61 1.35 25.26
N HIS A 56 -0.36 0.45 25.13
CA HIS A 56 -1.64 0.50 25.89
C HIS A 56 -1.59 -0.23 27.24
N GLU A 57 -0.41 -0.56 27.74
CA GLU A 57 -0.29 -1.29 28.99
C GLU A 57 -0.46 -0.37 30.21
N ARG A 58 -1.27 -0.78 31.19
CA ARG A 58 -1.38 -0.05 32.46
C ARG A 58 -0.11 -0.26 33.31
N PRO A 59 0.42 0.77 33.99
CA PRO A 59 1.47 0.59 34.99
C PRO A 59 0.97 -0.34 36.11
N ASP A 60 1.79 -1.31 36.51
CA ASP A 60 1.51 -2.10 37.72
C ASP A 60 2.09 -1.33 38.92
N PRO A 61 1.25 -0.82 39.84
CA PRO A 61 1.72 -0.05 40.98
C PRO A 61 2.50 -0.89 41.99
N PHE A 62 2.39 -2.22 41.94
CA PHE A 62 3.06 -3.16 42.85
C PHE A 62 4.35 -3.75 42.27
N ALA A 63 4.69 -3.42 41.02
CA ALA A 63 5.93 -3.87 40.41
C ALA A 63 7.15 -3.30 41.15
N THR A 64 8.18 -4.14 41.35
CA THR A 64 9.47 -3.69 41.89
C THR A 64 10.16 -2.77 40.90
N GLU A 65 11.10 -1.94 41.37
CA GLU A 65 11.88 -1.06 40.49
C GLU A 65 12.65 -1.84 39.42
N GLU A 66 13.16 -3.03 39.74
CA GLU A 66 13.81 -3.90 38.76
C GLU A 66 12.81 -4.36 37.67
N GLN A 67 11.58 -4.72 38.05
CA GLN A 67 10.53 -5.09 37.09
C GLN A 67 10.13 -3.90 36.21
N LYS A 68 10.00 -2.70 36.78
CA LYS A 68 9.74 -1.46 36.02
C LYS A 68 10.85 -1.16 35.03
N GLN A 69 12.11 -1.29 35.43
CA GLN A 69 13.27 -1.08 34.55
C GLN A 69 13.33 -2.10 33.42
N LYS A 70 13.17 -3.40 33.72
CA LYS A 70 13.11 -4.47 32.69
C LYS A 70 11.98 -4.21 31.70
N ARG A 71 10.82 -3.79 32.20
CA ARG A 71 9.66 -3.44 31.37
C ARG A 71 9.98 -2.25 30.46
N LYS A 72 10.51 -1.15 31.00
CA LYS A 72 10.89 0.01 30.21
C LYS A 72 11.88 -0.37 29.09
N ALA A 73 12.91 -1.14 29.42
CA ALA A 73 13.90 -1.61 28.44
C ALA A 73 13.27 -2.46 27.32
N LYS A 74 12.26 -3.29 27.64
CA LYS A 74 11.50 -4.04 26.62
C LYS A 74 10.71 -3.11 25.69
N LEU A 75 10.04 -2.10 26.25
CA LEU A 75 9.25 -1.14 25.47
C LEU A 75 10.15 -0.27 24.58
N ASP A 76 11.27 0.22 25.11
CA ASP A 76 12.26 0.98 24.34
C ASP A 76 12.82 0.13 23.18
N LYS A 77 13.13 -1.14 23.42
CA LYS A 77 13.61 -2.08 22.38
C LYS A 77 12.56 -2.31 21.29
N MET A 78 11.28 -2.42 21.67
CA MET A 78 10.18 -2.55 20.71
C MET A 78 10.03 -1.30 19.85
N ALA A 79 10.04 -0.11 20.47
CA ALA A 79 9.93 1.16 19.76
C ALA A 79 11.10 1.35 18.77
N ALA A 80 12.33 1.08 19.21
CA ALA A 80 13.52 1.16 18.37
C ALA A 80 13.48 0.16 17.19
N ARG A 81 12.97 -1.06 17.43
CA ARG A 81 12.77 -2.05 16.35
C ARG A 81 11.75 -1.53 15.34
N ASN A 82 10.61 -1.04 15.79
CA ASN A 82 9.53 -0.53 14.93
C ASN A 82 10.02 0.66 14.08
N GLU A 83 10.74 1.60 14.69
CA GLU A 83 11.35 2.73 13.98
C GLU A 83 12.34 2.28 12.90
N ARG A 84 13.20 1.29 13.22
CA ARG A 84 14.14 0.73 12.26
C ARG A 84 13.42 0.10 11.06
N VAL A 85 12.42 -0.76 11.31
CA VAL A 85 11.68 -1.43 10.23
C VAL A 85 10.86 -0.43 9.42
N LEU A 86 10.31 0.62 10.06
CA LEU A 86 9.63 1.71 9.36
C LEU A 86 10.59 2.43 8.41
N ASN A 87 11.79 2.79 8.86
CA ASN A 87 12.77 3.48 8.01
C ASN A 87 13.16 2.66 6.79
N GLU A 88 13.33 1.34 6.96
CA GLU A 88 13.60 0.41 5.86
C GLU A 88 12.39 0.30 4.91
N ALA A 89 11.17 0.19 5.45
CA ALA A 89 9.95 0.14 4.66
C ALA A 89 9.72 1.42 3.84
N LEU A 90 9.98 2.59 4.43
CA LEU A 90 9.89 3.88 3.73
C LEU A 90 10.94 4.01 2.64
N PHE A 91 12.15 3.51 2.88
CA PHE A 91 13.20 3.45 1.86
C PHE A 91 12.77 2.60 0.66
N ILE A 92 12.28 1.38 0.91
CA ILE A 92 11.74 0.47 -0.12
C ILE A 92 10.61 1.17 -0.89
N LEU A 93 9.58 1.65 -0.19
CA LEU A 93 8.39 2.26 -0.80
C LEU A 93 8.74 3.48 -1.67
N SER A 94 9.74 4.27 -1.26
CA SER A 94 10.18 5.46 -1.99
C SER A 94 10.82 5.15 -3.37
N GLN A 95 11.14 3.89 -3.64
CA GLN A 95 11.71 3.49 -4.93
C GLN A 95 10.63 3.25 -6.00
N SER A 96 9.38 3.00 -5.61
CA SER A 96 8.24 2.95 -6.52
C SER A 96 7.74 4.37 -6.82
N PRO A 97 7.54 4.76 -8.09
CA PRO A 97 6.91 6.03 -8.46
C PRO A 97 5.55 6.26 -7.79
N THR A 98 4.68 5.25 -7.84
CA THR A 98 3.35 5.32 -7.22
C THR A 98 3.45 5.43 -5.70
N GLY A 99 4.31 4.62 -5.08
CA GLY A 99 4.55 4.62 -3.64
C GLY A 99 5.11 5.95 -3.14
N ARG A 100 6.04 6.53 -3.89
CA ARG A 100 6.61 7.84 -3.61
C ARG A 100 5.54 8.94 -3.67
N ASP A 101 4.74 8.95 -4.74
CA ASP A 101 3.69 9.95 -4.94
C ASP A 101 2.67 9.95 -3.79
N VAL A 102 2.17 8.79 -3.39
CA VAL A 102 1.22 8.70 -2.27
C VAL A 102 1.83 9.10 -0.93
N LEU A 103 3.12 8.79 -0.69
CA LEU A 103 3.84 9.22 0.51
C LEU A 103 4.01 10.75 0.55
N GLU A 104 4.37 11.37 -0.57
CA GLU A 104 4.53 12.82 -0.66
C GLU A 104 3.20 13.54 -0.48
N GLN A 105 2.13 13.03 -1.10
CA GLN A 105 0.78 13.57 -0.94
C GLN A 105 0.25 13.43 0.48
N MET A 106 0.32 12.25 1.11
CA MET A 106 -0.13 12.08 2.50
C MET A 106 0.62 13.03 3.45
N THR A 107 1.92 13.23 3.22
CA THR A 107 2.77 14.08 4.07
C THR A 107 2.40 15.54 3.89
N LYS A 108 2.19 15.98 2.64
CA LYS A 108 1.70 17.33 2.31
C LYS A 108 0.35 17.62 2.98
N GLU A 109 -0.50 16.62 3.06
CA GLU A 109 -1.82 16.71 3.70
C GLU A 109 -1.77 16.62 5.23
N GLY A 110 -0.58 16.44 5.81
CA GLY A 110 -0.35 16.48 7.25
C GLY A 110 -0.62 15.16 7.96
N TYR A 111 -0.68 14.04 7.22
CA TYR A 111 -0.77 12.73 7.84
C TYR A 111 0.50 12.35 8.59
N ARG A 112 0.32 11.59 9.66
CA ARG A 112 1.39 11.10 10.54
C ARG A 112 1.34 9.59 10.65
N ILE A 113 2.47 8.95 10.92
CA ILE A 113 2.55 7.49 11.12
C ILE A 113 2.75 7.18 12.60
N VAL A 114 2.02 6.19 13.11
CA VAL A 114 2.16 5.68 14.48
C VAL A 114 2.07 4.16 14.50
N PHE A 115 2.84 3.51 15.37
CA PHE A 115 2.59 2.10 15.69
C PHE A 115 1.64 1.98 16.88
N ASP A 116 0.52 1.30 16.70
CA ASP A 116 -0.47 1.02 17.74
C ASP A 116 -1.10 -0.35 17.53
N ASP A 117 -0.42 -1.38 18.05
CA ASP A 117 -0.82 -2.79 17.91
C ASP A 117 -2.22 -3.07 18.45
N LYS A 118 -2.66 -2.33 19.48
CA LYS A 118 -3.98 -2.55 20.07
C LYS A 118 -5.06 -2.05 19.10
N ARG A 119 -4.92 -0.82 18.60
CA ARG A 119 -5.91 -0.23 17.70
C ARG A 119 -6.05 -1.03 16.39
N THR A 120 -4.93 -1.54 15.86
CA THR A 120 -4.96 -2.43 14.69
C THR A 120 -5.48 -3.83 15.02
N GLY A 121 -5.06 -4.39 16.17
CA GLY A 121 -5.42 -5.74 16.61
C GLY A 121 -6.91 -5.88 16.94
N ASP A 122 -7.50 -4.89 17.60
CA ASP A 122 -8.93 -4.84 17.92
C ASP A 122 -9.81 -4.85 16.65
N ARG A 123 -9.25 -4.51 15.49
CA ARG A 123 -9.92 -4.52 14.19
C ARG A 123 -9.48 -5.65 13.26
N GLY A 124 -8.59 -6.54 13.72
CA GLY A 124 -8.03 -7.60 12.88
C GLY A 124 -7.19 -7.10 11.69
N ALA A 125 -6.78 -5.83 11.68
CA ALA A 125 -6.13 -5.18 10.54
C ALA A 125 -4.60 -5.13 10.70
N GLY A 126 -3.89 -5.07 9.57
CA GLY A 126 -2.44 -4.83 9.55
C GLY A 126 -2.09 -3.35 9.74
N GLY A 127 -2.91 -2.47 9.15
CA GLY A 127 -2.82 -1.02 9.18
C GLY A 127 -4.23 -0.41 9.15
N LEU A 128 -4.33 0.88 9.44
CA LEU A 128 -5.56 1.66 9.38
C LEU A 128 -5.24 3.11 9.01
N CYS A 129 -6.00 3.68 8.09
CA CYS A 129 -6.04 5.12 7.86
C CYS A 129 -7.13 5.76 8.73
N ASP A 130 -6.74 6.67 9.62
CA ASP A 130 -7.64 7.57 10.36
C ASP A 130 -7.62 8.96 9.73
N PRO A 131 -8.62 9.31 8.88
CA PRO A 131 -8.68 10.62 8.26
C PRO A 131 -9.07 11.75 9.22
N SER A 132 -9.71 11.43 10.36
CA SER A 132 -10.13 12.46 11.33
C SER A 132 -8.93 12.98 12.12
N ASP A 133 -8.08 12.07 12.59
CA ASP A 133 -6.85 12.40 13.33
C ASP A 133 -5.62 12.57 12.41
N LYS A 134 -5.83 12.45 11.09
CA LYS A 134 -4.78 12.43 10.04
C LYS A 134 -3.61 11.53 10.44
N THR A 135 -3.92 10.26 10.71
CA THR A 135 -2.93 9.30 11.22
C THR A 135 -3.06 7.97 10.49
N ILE A 136 -1.94 7.46 9.97
CA ILE A 136 -1.79 6.07 9.56
C ILE A 136 -1.31 5.28 10.77
N VAL A 137 -2.14 4.33 11.20
CA VAL A 137 -1.92 3.48 12.35
C VAL A 137 -1.45 2.12 11.88
N LEU A 138 -0.26 1.70 12.29
CA LEU A 138 0.35 0.46 11.85
C LEU A 138 0.49 -0.52 13.01
N ARG A 139 0.39 -1.81 12.69
CA ARG A 139 0.84 -2.87 13.58
C ARG A 139 2.35 -3.06 13.45
N GLY A 140 3.03 -3.30 14.56
CA GLY A 140 4.44 -3.67 14.56
C GLY A 140 4.68 -4.91 13.70
N HIS A 141 5.67 -4.83 12.81
CA HIS A 141 6.03 -5.89 11.88
C HIS A 141 7.56 -6.05 11.84
N ASP A 142 8.03 -7.26 11.57
CA ASP A 142 9.47 -7.55 11.48
C ASP A 142 9.97 -7.58 10.02
N ASN A 143 9.07 -7.61 9.04
CA ASN A 143 9.37 -7.59 7.61
C ASN A 143 9.06 -6.20 7.02
N ALA A 144 10.09 -5.52 6.54
CA ALA A 144 10.02 -4.17 5.98
C ALA A 144 9.37 -4.12 4.59
N ALA A 145 9.58 -5.12 3.73
CA ALA A 145 8.97 -5.19 2.40
C ALA A 145 7.44 -5.30 2.48
N TYR A 146 6.93 -6.14 3.39
CA TYR A 146 5.49 -6.19 3.65
C TYR A 146 4.97 -4.90 4.28
N LEU A 147 5.71 -4.31 5.22
CA LEU A 147 5.34 -3.04 5.82
C LEU A 147 5.29 -1.91 4.78
N ALA A 148 6.18 -1.90 3.80
CA ALA A 148 6.18 -0.94 2.69
C ALA A 148 4.88 -1.00 1.89
N LEU A 149 4.42 -2.21 1.55
CA LEU A 149 3.13 -2.39 0.86
C LEU A 149 1.96 -1.93 1.71
N LEU A 150 1.98 -2.24 3.00
CA LEU A 150 0.93 -1.83 3.93
C LEU A 150 0.88 -0.30 4.06
N ILE A 151 2.02 0.37 4.19
CA ILE A 151 2.09 1.83 4.21
C ILE A 151 1.56 2.40 2.90
N GLY A 152 1.95 1.83 1.76
CA GLY A 152 1.45 2.25 0.44
C GLY A 152 -0.07 2.16 0.36
N HIS A 153 -0.66 1.06 0.84
CA HIS A 153 -2.11 0.86 0.91
C HIS A 153 -2.80 1.94 1.76
N GLU A 154 -2.35 2.14 3.01
CA GLU A 154 -2.95 3.14 3.89
C GLU A 154 -2.72 4.58 3.40
N ALA A 155 -1.61 4.85 2.71
CA ALA A 155 -1.32 6.14 2.11
C ALA A 155 -2.29 6.46 0.96
N VAL A 156 -2.70 5.44 0.19
CA VAL A 156 -3.77 5.60 -0.82
C VAL A 156 -5.06 6.05 -0.15
N HIS A 157 -5.45 5.43 0.97
CA HIS A 157 -6.62 5.90 1.72
C HIS A 157 -6.48 7.33 2.23
N ALA A 158 -5.29 7.73 2.70
CA ALA A 158 -5.03 9.11 3.10
C ALA A 158 -5.27 10.08 1.92
N VAL A 159 -4.74 9.76 0.73
CA VAL A 159 -4.93 10.56 -0.49
C VAL A 159 -6.39 10.57 -0.93
N GLN A 160 -7.08 9.43 -0.94
CA GLN A 160 -8.50 9.35 -1.25
C GLN A 160 -9.33 10.27 -0.33
N ASN A 161 -9.05 10.29 0.98
CA ASN A 161 -9.77 11.13 1.95
C ASN A 161 -9.51 12.65 1.80
N THR A 162 -8.50 13.06 1.03
CA THR A 162 -8.25 14.48 0.73
C THR A 162 -9.12 14.99 -0.41
N ARG A 163 -9.72 14.07 -1.18
CA ARG A 163 -10.55 14.37 -2.33
C ARG A 163 -12.02 14.51 -1.92
N HIS A 164 -12.48 15.75 -1.83
CA HIS A 164 -13.85 16.09 -1.42
C HIS A 164 -14.94 15.60 -2.38
N ASP A 165 -14.58 15.18 -3.61
CA ASP A 165 -15.48 14.68 -4.64
C ASP A 165 -15.74 13.16 -4.54
N LEU A 166 -14.95 12.41 -3.76
CA LEU A 166 -15.07 10.95 -3.67
C LEU A 166 -16.17 10.46 -2.74
N PHE A 167 -16.58 11.26 -1.74
CA PHE A 167 -17.50 10.81 -0.68
C PHE A 167 -18.88 11.49 -0.79
N PRO A 168 -19.77 11.02 -1.69
CA PRO A 168 -21.15 11.50 -1.72
C PRO A 168 -21.89 11.14 -0.42
N SER A 169 -22.95 11.88 -0.11
CA SER A 169 -23.80 11.52 1.03
C SER A 169 -24.46 10.16 0.81
N THR A 170 -24.14 9.19 1.67
CA THR A 170 -24.69 7.82 1.64
C THR A 170 -25.81 7.61 2.67
N ARG A 171 -26.16 8.64 3.44
CA ARG A 171 -27.01 8.61 4.65
C ARG A 171 -28.36 7.89 4.49
N HIS A 172 -28.90 7.82 3.28
CA HIS A 172 -30.18 7.18 2.97
C HIS A 172 -30.11 6.19 1.80
N LYS A 173 -28.90 5.78 1.42
CA LYS A 173 -28.64 4.85 0.31
C LYS A 173 -27.54 3.87 0.71
N PRO A 174 -27.82 2.88 1.59
CA PRO A 174 -26.82 1.94 2.08
C PRO A 174 -26.11 1.19 0.94
N GLU A 175 -26.85 0.84 -0.12
CA GLU A 175 -26.29 0.24 -1.34
C GLU A 175 -25.20 1.09 -2.01
N VAL A 176 -25.33 2.43 -1.98
CA VAL A 176 -24.32 3.35 -2.52
C VAL A 176 -23.10 3.38 -1.60
N GLY A 177 -23.33 3.33 -0.28
CA GLY A 177 -22.26 3.24 0.72
C GLY A 177 -21.41 1.98 0.56
N ILE A 178 -22.05 0.81 0.41
CA ILE A 178 -21.34 -0.47 0.20
C ILE A 178 -20.53 -0.46 -1.09
N ARG A 179 -21.12 0.01 -2.20
CA ARG A 179 -20.41 0.10 -3.48
C ARG A 179 -19.23 1.06 -3.44
N LEU A 180 -19.38 2.18 -2.74
CA LEU A 180 -18.30 3.14 -2.54
C LEU A 180 -17.17 2.54 -1.70
N SER A 181 -17.51 1.84 -0.60
CA SER A 181 -16.57 1.12 0.24
C SER A 181 -15.72 0.14 -0.59
N PHE A 182 -16.35 -0.70 -1.41
CA PHE A 182 -15.60 -1.62 -2.28
C PHE A 182 -14.75 -0.91 -3.33
N ALA A 183 -15.23 0.20 -3.90
CA ALA A 183 -14.44 0.93 -4.89
C ALA A 183 -13.18 1.55 -4.27
N ILE A 184 -13.28 2.06 -3.03
CA ILE A 184 -12.16 2.62 -2.26
C ILE A 184 -11.09 1.55 -1.98
N GLU A 185 -11.51 0.38 -1.51
CA GLU A 185 -10.63 -0.76 -1.21
C GLU A 185 -10.03 -1.38 -2.48
N ALA A 186 -10.84 -1.54 -3.54
CA ALA A 186 -10.38 -2.04 -4.83
C ALA A 186 -9.28 -1.16 -5.42
N ASP A 187 -9.42 0.17 -5.34
CA ASP A 187 -8.39 1.11 -5.76
C ASP A 187 -7.14 0.99 -4.88
N ALA A 188 -7.28 0.93 -3.55
CA ALA A 188 -6.14 0.74 -2.65
C ALA A 188 -5.33 -0.53 -2.94
N TYR A 189 -6.00 -1.67 -3.18
CA TYR A 189 -5.34 -2.90 -3.59
C TYR A 189 -4.72 -2.82 -4.98
N ALA A 190 -5.35 -2.12 -5.93
CA ALA A 190 -4.83 -1.93 -7.27
C ALA A 190 -3.54 -1.09 -7.27
N GLN A 191 -3.51 0.00 -6.51
CA GLN A 191 -2.32 0.81 -6.29
C GLN A 191 -1.23 0.02 -5.56
N GLN A 192 -1.60 -0.78 -4.55
CA GLN A 192 -0.65 -1.66 -3.86
C GLN A 192 -0.02 -2.71 -4.80
N ALA A 193 -0.80 -3.28 -5.73
CA ALA A 193 -0.28 -4.18 -6.76
C ALA A 193 0.67 -3.45 -7.72
N GLN A 194 0.32 -2.24 -8.16
CA GLN A 194 1.18 -1.39 -8.98
C GLN A 194 2.52 -1.10 -8.29
N ILE A 195 2.48 -0.69 -7.01
CA ILE A 195 3.69 -0.46 -6.20
C ILE A 195 4.57 -1.71 -6.19
N ALA A 196 3.98 -2.90 -5.95
CA ALA A 196 4.75 -4.15 -5.91
C ALA A 196 5.43 -4.46 -7.27
N LEU A 197 4.73 -4.23 -8.38
CA LEU A 197 5.27 -4.42 -9.73
C LEU A 197 6.40 -3.41 -10.03
N GLU A 198 6.21 -2.14 -9.68
CA GLU A 198 7.23 -1.10 -9.84
C GLU A 198 8.49 -1.40 -9.03
N LEU A 199 8.35 -1.90 -7.80
CA LEU A 199 9.48 -2.28 -6.97
C LEU A 199 10.25 -3.48 -7.55
N ALA A 200 9.54 -4.47 -8.10
CA ALA A 200 10.17 -5.68 -8.63
C ALA A 200 10.86 -5.44 -9.98
N TYR A 201 10.23 -4.68 -10.88
CA TYR A 201 10.71 -4.50 -12.26
C TYR A 201 11.51 -3.21 -12.46
N GLY A 202 11.38 -2.25 -11.53
CA GLY A 202 11.95 -0.91 -11.61
C GLY A 202 11.01 0.08 -12.32
N ASP A 203 11.26 1.36 -12.09
CA ASP A 203 10.60 2.44 -12.84
C ASP A 203 11.09 2.44 -14.28
N PRO A 204 10.21 2.30 -15.29
CA PRO A 204 10.63 2.35 -16.68
C PRO A 204 11.03 3.75 -17.19
N ASP A 205 11.00 4.80 -16.35
CA ASP A 205 11.64 6.10 -16.60
C ASP A 205 12.95 6.29 -15.82
N GLY A 206 13.30 5.35 -14.93
CA GLY A 206 14.52 5.40 -14.12
C GLY A 206 15.77 4.95 -14.85
N PRO A 207 16.96 5.05 -14.23
CA PRO A 207 18.18 4.52 -14.82
C PRO A 207 18.18 2.99 -14.83
N ALA A 208 18.92 2.38 -15.76
CA ALA A 208 19.01 0.93 -15.88
C ALA A 208 19.66 0.26 -14.65
N ASP A 209 20.50 1.00 -13.92
CA ASP A 209 21.20 0.57 -12.70
C ASP A 209 20.45 0.93 -11.41
N GLN A 210 19.13 1.20 -11.49
CA GLN A 210 18.31 1.42 -10.29
C GLN A 210 18.15 0.15 -9.45
N ILE A 211 18.04 0.32 -8.13
CA ILE A 211 17.71 -0.76 -7.20
C ILE A 211 16.29 -1.31 -7.45
N LYS A 212 16.11 -2.61 -7.17
CA LYS A 212 14.83 -3.33 -7.28
C LYS A 212 14.61 -4.22 -6.06
N PHE A 213 13.36 -4.47 -5.71
CA PHE A 213 12.97 -5.31 -4.59
C PHE A 213 11.94 -6.35 -5.03
N GLU A 214 12.31 -7.63 -4.98
CA GLU A 214 11.42 -8.73 -5.37
C GLU A 214 10.44 -9.11 -4.24
N GLU A 215 10.86 -9.03 -2.98
CA GLU A 215 10.06 -9.46 -1.84
C GLU A 215 8.64 -8.85 -1.77
N PRO A 216 8.41 -7.55 -2.07
CA PRO A 216 7.05 -6.99 -2.11
C PRO A 216 6.12 -7.73 -3.10
N VAL A 217 6.59 -8.06 -4.31
CA VAL A 217 5.74 -8.76 -5.27
C VAL A 217 5.44 -10.20 -4.83
N GLU A 218 6.38 -10.86 -4.15
CA GLU A 218 6.16 -12.18 -3.56
C GLU A 218 5.10 -12.14 -2.45
N GLN A 219 5.16 -11.14 -1.56
CA GLN A 219 4.15 -10.93 -0.51
C GLN A 219 2.75 -10.73 -1.11
N MET A 220 2.65 -9.95 -2.19
CA MET A 220 1.38 -9.75 -2.89
C MET A 220 0.88 -11.03 -3.56
N ARG A 221 1.74 -11.79 -4.24
CA ARG A 221 1.38 -13.07 -4.87
C ARG A 221 0.89 -14.09 -3.84
N GLN A 222 1.50 -14.13 -2.66
CA GLN A 222 1.10 -15.05 -1.59
C GLN A 222 -0.26 -14.69 -0.99
N ARG A 223 -0.51 -13.40 -0.74
CA ARG A 223 -1.70 -12.93 -0.01
C ARG A 223 -2.90 -12.67 -0.92
N PHE A 224 -2.65 -12.17 -2.12
CA PHE A 224 -3.67 -11.72 -3.07
C PHE A 224 -3.40 -12.27 -4.48
N PRO A 225 -3.33 -13.61 -4.64
CA PRO A 225 -2.88 -14.25 -5.88
C PRO A 225 -3.73 -13.88 -7.10
N ASP A 226 -5.04 -13.71 -6.93
CA ASP A 226 -5.93 -13.40 -8.06
C ASP A 226 -5.77 -11.95 -8.55
N ILE A 227 -5.55 -11.01 -7.62
CA ILE A 227 -5.26 -9.60 -7.95
C ILE A 227 -3.93 -9.51 -8.70
N MET A 228 -2.89 -10.15 -8.17
CA MET A 228 -1.57 -10.15 -8.81
C MET A 228 -1.57 -10.84 -10.16
N ARG A 229 -2.22 -12.01 -10.29
CA ARG A 229 -2.31 -12.71 -11.57
C ARG A 229 -2.96 -11.85 -12.64
N ALA A 230 -4.02 -11.10 -12.28
CA ALA A 230 -4.68 -10.19 -13.22
C ALA A 230 -3.78 -9.02 -13.62
N ALA A 231 -3.12 -8.39 -12.65
CA ALA A 231 -2.19 -7.29 -12.88
C ALA A 231 -1.00 -7.70 -13.76
N GLU A 232 -0.41 -8.87 -13.50
CA GLU A 232 0.73 -9.40 -14.28
C GLU A 232 0.32 -9.84 -15.68
N ARG A 233 -0.90 -10.36 -15.88
CA ARG A 233 -1.37 -10.82 -17.20
C ARG A 233 -1.37 -9.69 -18.24
N VAL A 234 -1.60 -8.45 -17.81
CA VAL A 234 -1.61 -7.30 -18.71
C VAL A 234 -0.21 -6.71 -18.90
N MET A 235 0.83 -7.22 -18.24
CA MET A 235 2.22 -6.76 -18.40
C MET A 235 2.89 -7.38 -19.62
N THR A 236 2.28 -7.24 -20.80
CA THR A 236 2.83 -7.74 -22.08
C THR A 236 3.70 -6.71 -22.80
N HIS A 237 3.62 -5.44 -22.40
CA HIS A 237 4.37 -4.32 -22.96
C HIS A 237 4.89 -3.41 -21.85
N ALA A 238 6.06 -2.80 -22.06
CA ALA A 238 6.69 -1.92 -21.08
C ALA A 238 5.77 -0.75 -20.64
N ASP A 239 5.03 -0.18 -21.59
CA ASP A 239 4.11 0.94 -21.36
C ASP A 239 2.93 0.58 -20.44
N ASN A 240 2.63 -0.70 -20.26
CA ASN A 240 1.53 -1.14 -19.40
C ASN A 240 1.80 -0.89 -17.92
N MET A 241 3.06 -0.70 -17.53
CA MET A 241 3.42 -0.20 -16.19
C MET A 241 3.00 1.26 -15.99
N LYS A 242 2.96 2.07 -17.05
CA LYS A 242 2.76 3.54 -16.96
C LYS A 242 1.34 3.99 -17.29
N ASN A 243 0.61 3.21 -18.09
CA ASN A 243 -0.69 3.62 -18.61
C ASN A 243 -1.89 3.21 -17.72
N GLY A 244 -1.63 2.60 -16.55
CA GLY A 244 -2.65 2.17 -15.61
C GLY A 244 -3.34 0.83 -15.97
N ALA A 245 -2.85 0.08 -16.95
CA ALA A 245 -3.44 -1.21 -17.32
C ALA A 245 -3.42 -2.22 -16.17
N SER A 246 -2.28 -2.35 -15.48
CA SER A 246 -2.08 -3.18 -14.28
C SER A 246 -3.05 -2.80 -13.16
N VAL A 247 -3.19 -1.49 -12.89
CA VAL A 247 -4.13 -0.94 -11.90
C VAL A 247 -5.56 -1.30 -12.26
N ALA A 248 -5.98 -1.08 -13.51
CA ALA A 248 -7.33 -1.42 -13.96
C ALA A 248 -7.62 -2.93 -13.84
N ALA A 249 -6.67 -3.79 -14.22
CA ALA A 249 -6.81 -5.24 -14.12
C ALA A 249 -6.88 -5.72 -12.66
N ALA A 250 -6.05 -5.15 -11.78
CA ALA A 250 -6.06 -5.43 -10.34
C ALA A 250 -7.38 -5.00 -9.68
N PHE A 251 -7.88 -3.81 -10.05
CA PHE A 251 -9.14 -3.25 -9.58
C PHE A 251 -10.32 -4.16 -9.94
N GLU A 252 -10.40 -4.62 -11.20
CA GLU A 252 -11.44 -5.55 -11.63
C GLU A 252 -11.35 -6.89 -10.89
N ALA A 253 -10.13 -7.41 -10.69
CA ALA A 253 -9.90 -8.68 -10.00
C ALA A 253 -10.31 -8.66 -8.52
N PHE A 254 -10.25 -7.51 -7.85
CA PHE A 254 -10.77 -7.34 -6.50
C PHE A 254 -12.24 -7.78 -6.39
N TYR A 255 -13.09 -7.39 -7.35
CA TYR A 255 -14.52 -7.75 -7.33
C TYR A 255 -14.79 -9.24 -7.54
N GLY A 256 -13.82 -9.97 -8.11
CA GLY A 256 -13.84 -11.43 -8.23
C GLY A 256 -13.34 -12.16 -6.98
N ASN A 257 -12.66 -11.47 -6.05
CA ASN A 257 -12.12 -12.07 -4.84
C ASN A 257 -13.21 -12.15 -3.76
N PHE A 258 -13.86 -13.32 -3.67
CA PHE A 258 -14.96 -13.57 -2.73
C PHE A 258 -14.54 -13.31 -1.28
N HIS A 259 -13.39 -13.84 -0.84
CA HIS A 259 -12.96 -13.73 0.55
C HIS A 259 -12.69 -12.29 1.00
N LEU A 260 -12.01 -11.50 0.16
CA LEU A 260 -11.80 -10.08 0.45
C LEU A 260 -13.12 -9.34 0.52
N ARG A 261 -13.99 -9.55 -0.47
CA ARG A 261 -15.31 -8.90 -0.46
C ARG A 261 -16.13 -9.28 0.76
N THR A 262 -16.19 -10.57 1.13
CA THR A 262 -16.96 -11.03 2.29
C THR A 262 -16.46 -10.37 3.58
N PHE A 263 -15.15 -10.19 3.75
CA PHE A 263 -14.61 -9.46 4.90
C PHE A 263 -15.17 -8.03 5.02
N TYR A 264 -15.29 -7.31 3.90
CA TYR A 264 -15.88 -5.96 3.89
C TYR A 264 -17.43 -5.97 3.90
N GLU A 265 -18.07 -7.01 3.37
CA GLU A 265 -19.53 -7.23 3.48
C GLU A 265 -19.93 -7.47 4.95
N ASP A 266 -19.16 -8.29 5.68
CA ASP A 266 -19.39 -8.61 7.09
C ASP A 266 -19.35 -7.35 7.97
N ALA A 267 -18.39 -6.45 7.72
CA ALA A 267 -18.30 -5.14 8.37
C ALA A 267 -19.53 -4.24 8.16
N HIS A 268 -20.36 -4.51 7.14
CA HIS A 268 -21.62 -3.81 6.90
C HIS A 268 -22.85 -4.54 7.45
N THR A 269 -22.70 -5.77 7.95
CA THR A 269 -23.80 -6.59 8.49
C THR A 269 -23.72 -6.78 10.00
N GLU A 270 -22.53 -6.62 10.61
CA GLU A 270 -22.34 -6.57 12.06
C GLU A 270 -22.73 -5.18 12.62
N TRP A 271 -24.04 -4.96 12.84
CA TRP A 271 -24.59 -3.82 13.57
C TRP A 271 -25.52 -4.28 14.70
#